data_AF-A0AAP0E525-F1
#
_entry.id   AF-A0AAP0E525-F1
#
_cell.length_a   1.000
_cell.length_b   1.000
_cell.length_c   1.000
_cell.angle_alpha   90.00
_cell.angle_beta   90.00
_cell.angle_gamma   90.00
#
_symmetry.space_group_name_H-M   'P 1'
#
loop_
_entity.id
_entity.type
_entity.pdbx_description
1 polymer ?
#
loop_
_entity_poly.entity_id
_entity_poly.type
_entity_poly.pdbx_seq_one_letter_code
_entity_poly.pdbx_strand_id
1 'polypeptide(L)' 'MHLVDGIPIGGSAYLMYVERVFEPNTFLWRNQNNWTTLDNALGEIISWPKEVVSVIFT' A
#
# COMPACT_ATOMS: atom_id res chain seq x y z
N MET A 1 11.51 11.84 -6.64
CA MET A 1 11.61 10.50 -6.01
C MET A 1 10.49 10.43 -4.99
N HIS A 2 9.61 9.42 -5.06
CA HIS A 2 8.56 9.23 -4.05
C HIS A 2 9.07 8.26 -2.99
N LEU A 3 8.76 8.56 -1.73
CA LEU A 3 9.12 7.75 -0.58
C LEU A 3 7.84 7.24 0.09
N VAL A 4 7.86 6.01 0.58
CA VAL A 4 6.91 5.48 1.57
C VAL A 4 7.74 5.04 2.77
N ASP A 5 7.42 5.55 3.96
CA ASP A 5 8.19 5.35 5.20
C ASP A 5 9.70 5.67 5.04
N GLY A 6 10.02 6.74 4.32
CA GLY A 6 11.41 7.14 4.05
C GLY A 6 12.16 6.27 3.04
N ILE A 7 11.53 5.22 2.49
CA ILE A 7 12.15 4.32 1.52
C ILE A 7 11.75 4.69 0.08
N PRO A 8 12.71 4.83 -0.85
CA PRO A 8 12.40 5.07 -2.25
C PRO A 8 11.55 3.98 -2.88
N ILE A 9 10.51 4.43 -3.59
CA ILE A 9 9.67 3.55 -4.41
C ILE A 9 10.31 3.41 -5.79
N GLY A 10 10.62 2.17 -6.17
CA GLY A 10 11.10 1.82 -7.50
C GLY A 10 10.01 1.85 -8.56
N GLY A 11 10.40 1.80 -9.84
CA GLY A 11 9.45 1.91 -10.97
C GLY A 11 8.40 0.79 -11.07
N SER A 12 8.53 -0.28 -10.29
CA SER A 12 7.63 -1.45 -10.25
C SER A 12 6.49 -1.33 -9.22
N ALA A 13 6.38 -0.21 -8.52
CA ALA A 13 5.34 -0.01 -7.51
C ALA A 13 4.51 1.26 -7.75
N TYR A 14 3.27 1.24 -7.27
CA TYR A 14 2.39 2.40 -7.17
C TYR A 14 2.45 2.98 -5.76
N LEU A 15 2.17 4.28 -5.69
CA LEU A 15 1.78 4.97 -4.47
C LEU A 15 0.26 4.82 -4.34
N MET A 16 -0.23 4.18 -3.29
CA MET A 16 -1.66 3.92 -3.08
C MET A 16 -2.12 4.53 -1.77
N TYR A 17 -3.28 5.18 -1.79
CA TYR A 17 -3.97 5.63 -0.58
C TYR A 17 -5.02 4.59 -0.17
N VAL A 18 -5.01 4.16 1.08
CA VAL A 18 -5.95 3.15 1.59
C VAL A 18 -7.21 3.84 2.09
N GLU A 19 -8.21 3.97 1.24
CA GLU A 19 -9.48 4.60 1.59
C GLU A 19 -10.43 3.67 2.38
N ARG A 20 -10.43 2.36 2.04
CA ARG A 20 -11.31 1.36 2.65
C ARG A 20 -10.66 -0.01 2.64
N VAL A 21 -10.87 -0.78 3.70
CA VAL A 21 -10.40 -2.16 3.84
C VAL A 21 -11.60 -3.09 3.99
N PHE A 22 -11.65 -4.12 3.15
CA PHE A 22 -12.69 -5.16 3.20
C PHE A 22 -12.21 -6.41 3.95
N GLU A 23 -10.90 -6.68 3.91
CA GLU A 23 -10.25 -7.82 4.58
C GLU A 23 -9.19 -7.29 5.57
N PRO A 24 -9.55 -7.02 6.84
CA PRO A 24 -8.69 -6.31 7.79
C PRO A 24 -7.35 -7.01 8.10
N ASN A 25 -7.33 -8.34 8.03
CA ASN A 25 -6.16 -9.15 8.38
C ASN A 25 -5.20 -9.38 7.20
N THR A 26 -5.47 -8.78 6.03
CA THR A 26 -4.57 -8.89 4.87
C THR A 26 -3.27 -8.14 5.14
N PHE A 27 -2.14 -8.83 4.96
CA PHE A 27 -0.82 -8.24 5.11
C PHE A 27 -0.51 -7.23 4.01
N LEU A 28 0.26 -6.20 4.36
CA LEU A 28 0.85 -5.29 3.39
C LEU A 28 1.83 -6.04 2.50
N TRP A 29 1.90 -5.68 1.21
CA TRP A 29 2.93 -6.22 0.31
C TRP A 29 4.34 -5.99 0.85
N ARG A 30 4.54 -4.81 1.47
CA ARG A 30 5.76 -4.46 2.18
C ARG A 30 5.39 -3.95 3.56
N ASN A 31 5.77 -4.71 4.58
CA ASN A 31 5.68 -4.27 5.97
C ASN A 31 6.41 -2.93 6.13
N GLN A 32 5.74 -2.00 6.78
CA GLN A 32 6.32 -0.74 7.22
C GLN A 32 6.67 -0.86 8.70
N ASN A 33 7.50 0.04 9.24
CA ASN A 33 7.95 -0.09 10.63
C ASN A 33 6.79 -0.12 11.65
N ASN A 34 5.67 0.55 11.32
CA ASN A 34 4.52 0.69 12.21
C ASN A 34 3.29 -0.15 11.79
N TRP A 35 3.27 -0.70 10.57
CA TRP A 35 2.07 -1.33 10.00
C TRP A 35 2.39 -2.62 9.26
N THR A 36 1.64 -3.67 9.55
CA THR A 36 1.78 -4.99 8.92
C THR A 36 0.54 -5.41 8.16
N THR A 37 -0.64 -4.89 8.50
CA THR A 37 -1.91 -5.20 7.81
C THR A 37 -2.50 -3.98 7.10
N LEU A 38 -3.42 -4.22 6.16
CA LEU A 38 -4.17 -3.16 5.49
C LEU A 38 -5.02 -2.34 6.47
N ASP A 39 -5.60 -2.98 7.50
CA ASP A 39 -6.41 -2.28 8.51
C ASP A 39 -5.59 -1.24 9.29
N ASN A 40 -4.35 -1.58 9.64
CA ASN A 40 -3.45 -0.64 10.31
C ASN A 40 -3.00 0.51 9.40
N ALA A 41 -3.11 0.34 8.08
CA ALA A 41 -2.75 1.34 7.08
C ALA A 41 -3.97 2.14 6.55
N LEU A 42 -5.15 1.98 7.14
CA LEU A 42 -6.34 2.74 6.74
C LEU A 42 -6.09 4.25 6.92
N GLY A 43 -6.31 5.02 5.86
CA GLY A 43 -6.03 6.46 5.83
C GLY A 43 -4.56 6.82 5.59
N GLU A 44 -3.70 5.84 5.31
CA GLU A 44 -2.27 6.03 5.03
C GLU A 44 -1.94 5.81 3.56
N ILE A 45 -0.74 6.26 3.18
CA ILE A 45 -0.14 6.01 1.87
C ILE A 45 0.81 4.81 1.96
N ILE A 46 0.59 3.81 1.10
CA ILE A 46 1.39 2.59 1.02
C ILE A 46 2.03 2.41 -0.35
N SER A 47 3.07 1.58 -0.41
CA SER A 47 3.63 1.06 -1.66
C SER A 47 2.99 -0.27 -2.02
N TRP A 48 2.57 -0.44 -3.28
CA TRP A 48 1.99 -1.70 -3.77
C TRP A 48 2.56 -2.08 -5.14
N PRO A 49 2.77 -3.38 -5.46
CA PRO A 49 3.39 -3.77 -6.71
C PRO A 49 2.40 -3.66 -7.87
N LYS A 50 2.86 -3.10 -8.99
CA LYS A 50 2.01 -2.86 -10.17
C LYS A 50 1.41 -4.13 -10.75
N GLU A 51 2.11 -5.25 -10.60
CA GLU A 51 1.78 -6.54 -11.22
C GLU A 51 0.52 -7.19 -10.64
N VAL A 52 0.08 -6.79 -9.44
CA VAL A 52 -1.07 -7.40 -8.75
C VAL A 52 -2.22 -6.41 -8.50
N VAL A 53 -2.18 -5.23 -9.13
CA VAL A 53 -3.24 -4.23 -9.04
C VAL A 53 -4.20 -4.38 -10.21
N SER A 54 -5.48 -4.58 -9.91
CA SER A 54 -6.56 -4.39 -10.87
C SER A 54 -7.19 -3.02 -10.66
N VAL A 55 -7.16 -2.17 -11.70
CA VAL A 55 -7.82 -0.86 -11.66
C VAL A 55 -9.29 -1.07 -11.99
N ILE A 56 -10.17 -0.70 -11.06
CA ILE A 56 -11.62 -0.74 -11.25
C ILE A 56 -12.10 0.71 -11.38
N PHE A 57 -12.90 0.99 -12.40
CA PHE A 57 -13.59 2.27 -12.54
C PHE A 57 -14.96 2.16 -11.86
N THR A 58 -15.17 2.93 -10.80
CA THR A 58 -16.41 3.01 -10.03
C THR A 58 -17.17 4.28 -10.33
#